data_AF-A0AAW2SRD5-F1
#
_entry.id   AF-A0AAW2SRD5-F1
#
_cell.length_a   1.000
_cell.length_b   1.000
_cell.length_c   1.000
_cell.angle_alpha   90.00
_cell.angle_beta   90.00
_cell.angle_gamma   90.00
#
_symmetry.space_group_name_H-M   'P 1'
#
loop_
_entity.id
_entity.type
_entity.pdbx_description
1 polymer ?
#
loop_
_entity_poly.entity_id
_entity_poly.type
_entity_poly.pdbx_seq_one_letter_code
_entity_poly.pdbx_strand_id
1 'polypeptide(L)'
;MEHLIVHLPYEARVGGPVQYRWMYPFGRFLRGLKMKVKNKAHVEASIVEAYLVAEISVFTSQYFKPQVLCKRNRPSRNDGLAMNDTRIQ
;
A
#
# COMPACT_ATOMS: atom_id res chain seq x y z
N MET A 1 -29.42 -14.63 -25.95
CA MET A 1 -28.13 -14.30 -25.30
C MET A 1 -27.25 -13.45 -26.22
N GLU A 2 -27.85 -12.55 -27.01
CA GLU A 2 -27.23 -12.02 -28.24
C GLU A 2 -26.73 -10.58 -28.07
N HIS A 3 -27.29 -9.86 -27.10
CA HIS A 3 -26.96 -8.47 -26.80
C HIS A 3 -25.84 -8.30 -25.75
N LEU A 4 -25.35 -9.40 -25.15
CA LEU A 4 -24.35 -9.36 -24.08
C LEU A 4 -23.05 -8.67 -24.52
N ILE A 5 -22.66 -8.87 -25.79
CA ILE A 5 -21.42 -8.31 -26.38
C ILE A 5 -21.53 -6.79 -26.57
N VAL A 6 -22.73 -6.25 -26.76
CA VAL A 6 -22.94 -4.80 -26.93
C VAL A 6 -23.04 -4.08 -25.57
N HIS A 7 -23.57 -4.75 -24.56
CA HIS A 7 -23.74 -4.16 -23.22
C HIS A 7 -22.45 -4.19 -22.38
N LEU A 8 -21.59 -5.21 -22.53
CA LEU A 8 -20.35 -5.33 -21.76
C LEU A 8 -19.39 -4.13 -21.90
N PRO A 9 -19.12 -3.59 -23.11
CA PRO A 9 -18.26 -2.42 -23.28
C PRO A 9 -18.87 -1.16 -22.66
N TYR A 10 -20.19 -1.01 -22.74
CA TYR A 10 -20.90 0.11 -22.13
C TYR A 10 -20.84 0.03 -20.60
N GLU A 11 -21.11 -1.13 -20.02
CA GLU A 11 -20.99 -1.37 -18.58
C GLU A 11 -19.56 -1.25 -18.07
N ALA A 12 -18.56 -1.68 -18.84
CA ALA A 12 -17.15 -1.49 -18.50
C ALA A 12 -16.76 0.00 -18.54
N ARG A 13 -17.27 0.76 -19.52
CA ARG A 13 -17.04 2.21 -19.62
C ARG A 13 -17.69 2.97 -18.47
N VAL A 14 -18.93 2.63 -18.11
CA VAL A 14 -19.68 3.27 -17.02
C VAL A 14 -19.15 2.84 -15.64
N GLY A 15 -18.81 1.57 -15.47
CA GLY A 15 -18.37 0.99 -14.20
C GLY A 15 -16.92 1.30 -13.83
N GLY A 16 -16.13 1.86 -14.74
CA GLY A 16 -14.74 2.20 -14.50
C GLY A 16 -13.85 0.97 -14.23
N PRO A 17 -12.66 1.17 -13.63
CA PRO A 17 -11.71 0.09 -13.40
C PRO A 17 -12.31 -1.05 -12.58
N VAL A 18 -12.25 -2.29 -13.10
CA VAL A 18 -12.81 -3.49 -12.47
C VAL A 18 -12.36 -3.66 -11.01
N GLN A 19 -11.14 -3.24 -10.70
CA GLN A 19 -10.58 -3.27 -9.35
C GLN A 19 -11.47 -2.58 -8.29
N TYR A 20 -12.14 -1.47 -8.61
CA TYR A 20 -13.01 -0.76 -7.66
C TYR A 20 -14.43 -1.32 -7.59
N ARG A 21 -14.80 -2.25 -8.49
CA ARG A 21 -16.09 -2.97 -8.42
C ARG A 21 -16.10 -4.04 -7.32
N TRP A 22 -14.92 -4.42 -6.83
CA TRP A 22 -14.77 -5.42 -5.78
C TRP A 22 -14.63 -4.74 -4.43
N MET A 23 -15.21 -5.34 -3.38
CA MET A 23 -15.09 -4.82 -2.01
C MET A 23 -13.68 -5.04 -1.42
N TYR A 24 -12.86 -5.86 -2.09
CA TYR A 24 -11.53 -6.26 -1.63
C TYR A 24 -10.55 -5.09 -1.37
N PRO A 25 -10.30 -4.15 -2.32
CA PRO A 25 -9.42 -3.00 -2.07
C PRO A 25 -9.88 -2.15 -0.87
N PHE A 26 -11.17 -1.90 -0.75
CA PHE A 26 -11.74 -1.15 0.38
C PHE A 26 -11.52 -1.88 1.71
N GLY A 27 -11.78 -3.19 1.75
CA GLY A 27 -11.54 -4.02 2.93
C GLY A 27 -10.06 -4.07 3.33
N ARG A 28 -9.14 -4.14 2.36
CA ARG A 28 -7.69 -4.10 2.60
C ARG A 28 -7.24 -2.76 3.18
N PHE A 29 -7.78 -1.66 2.66
CA PHE A 29 -7.51 -0.31 3.16
C PHE A 29 -8.00 -0.15 4.62
N LEU A 30 -9.25 -0.51 4.91
CA LEU A 30 -9.82 -0.45 6.25
C LEU A 30 -9.05 -1.34 7.24
N ARG A 31 -8.63 -2.53 6.82
CA ARG A 31 -7.74 -3.38 7.63
C ARG A 31 -6.44 -2.64 7.98
N GLY A 32 -5.84 -1.95 7.02
CA GLY A 32 -4.63 -1.15 7.25
C GLY A 32 -4.85 -0.02 8.27
N LEU A 33 -5.97 0.70 8.17
CA LEU A 33 -6.34 1.74 9.13
C LEU A 33 -6.55 1.17 10.53
N LYS A 34 -7.26 0.05 10.66
CA LYS A 34 -7.50 -0.61 11.95
C LYS A 34 -6.19 -1.00 12.65
N MET A 35 -5.17 -1.40 11.90
CA MET A 35 -3.84 -1.72 12.46
C MET A 35 -3.06 -0.48 12.92
N LYS A 36 -3.42 0.73 12.46
CA LYS A 36 -2.80 2.00 12.88
C LYS A 36 -3.39 2.55 14.18
N VAL A 37 -4.59 2.11 14.57
CA VAL A 37 -5.28 2.55 15.79
C VAL A 37 -4.61 1.89 17.00
N LYS A 38 -3.72 2.61 17.67
CA LYS A 38 -3.10 2.21 18.95
C LYS A 38 -3.94 2.67 20.14
N ASN A 39 -4.53 3.86 20.05
CA ASN A 39 -5.43 4.41 21.07
C ASN A 39 -6.88 4.35 20.58
N LYS A 40 -7.71 3.50 21.22
CA LYS A 40 -9.12 3.36 20.87
C LYS A 40 -10.00 4.49 21.41
N ALA A 41 -9.54 5.25 22.41
CA ALA A 41 -10.27 6.41 22.91
C ALA A 41 -10.23 7.58 21.92
N HIS A 42 -9.17 7.67 21.11
CA HIS A 42 -8.99 8.71 20.10
C HIS A 42 -8.49 8.11 18.78
N VAL A 43 -9.42 7.45 18.07
CA VAL A 43 -9.14 6.67 16.86
C VAL A 43 -8.52 7.52 15.75
N GLU A 44 -9.12 8.68 15.46
CA GLU A 44 -8.67 9.57 14.38
C GLU A 44 -7.26 10.12 14.66
N ALA A 45 -7.04 10.64 15.87
CA ALA A 45 -5.74 11.14 16.29
C ALA A 45 -4.65 10.05 16.21
N SER A 46 -4.98 8.82 16.65
CA SER A 46 -4.05 7.70 16.56
C SER A 46 -3.70 7.33 15.12
N ILE A 47 -4.63 7.45 14.18
CA ILE A 47 -4.37 7.21 12.75
C ILE A 47 -3.45 8.31 12.21
N VAL A 48 -3.74 9.59 12.49
CA VAL A 48 -2.94 10.74 12.05
C VAL A 48 -1.50 10.62 12.56
N GLU A 49 -1.32 10.32 13.84
CA GLU A 49 0.00 10.10 14.44
C GLU A 49 0.77 8.98 13.71
N ALA A 50 0.11 7.85 13.43
CA ALA A 50 0.73 6.75 12.70
C ALA A 50 1.13 7.11 11.26
N TYR A 51 0.39 8.01 10.60
CA TYR A 51 0.77 8.56 9.29
C TYR A 51 1.97 9.50 9.41
N LEU A 52 1.96 10.43 10.36
CA LEU A 52 3.05 11.37 10.61
C LEU A 52 4.38 10.64 10.81
N VAL A 53 4.39 9.62 11.69
CA VAL A 53 5.59 8.80 11.95
C VAL A 53 6.05 8.06 10.68
N ALA A 54 5.10 7.54 9.89
CA ALA A 54 5.43 6.84 8.66
C ALA A 54 6.04 7.78 7.60
N GLU A 55 5.53 9.00 7.46
CA GLU A 55 6.03 10.01 6.52
C GLU A 55 7.41 10.52 6.94
N ILE A 56 7.59 10.85 8.23
CA ILE A 56 8.90 11.24 8.77
C ILE A 56 9.92 10.12 8.56
N SER A 57 9.55 8.86 8.79
CA SER A 57 10.43 7.72 8.54
C SER A 57 10.83 7.59 7.07
N VAL A 58 9.91 7.84 6.14
CA VAL A 58 10.22 7.83 4.70
C VAL A 58 11.10 9.01 4.31
N PHE A 59 10.82 10.20 4.83
CA PHE A 59 11.60 11.40 4.58
C PHE A 59 13.04 11.27 5.09
N THR A 60 13.20 10.90 6.36
CA THR A 60 14.52 10.66 6.99
C THR A 60 15.31 9.56 6.30
N SER A 61 14.65 8.56 5.70
CA SER A 61 15.33 7.50 4.95
C SER A 61 16.12 7.98 3.72
N GLN A 62 15.86 9.19 3.23
CA GLN A 62 16.61 9.77 2.12
C GLN A 62 18.00 10.22 2.53
N TYR A 63 18.21 10.52 3.81
CA TYR A 63 19.50 10.95 4.35
C TYR A 63 20.39 9.78 4.80
N PHE A 64 19.84 8.57 4.90
CA PHE A 64 20.60 7.39 5.28
C PHE A 64 21.32 6.75 4.08
N LYS A 65 22.44 6.08 4.38
CA LYS A 65 23.18 5.30 3.37
C LYS A 65 22.28 4.18 2.80
N PRO A 66 22.41 3.80 1.52
CA PRO A 66 21.53 2.82 0.85
C PRO A 66 21.44 1.45 1.55
N GLN A 67 22.52 1.06 2.23
CA GLN A 67 22.64 -0.19 2.99
C GLN A 67 21.82 -0.22 4.29
N VAL A 68 21.35 0.92 4.79
CA VAL A 68 20.52 0.98 6.00
C VAL A 68 19.10 0.58 5.65
N LEU A 69 18.61 -0.50 6.23
CA LEU A 69 17.24 -0.97 5.99
C LEU A 69 16.23 0.01 6.58
N CYS A 70 15.36 0.52 5.72
CA CYS A 70 14.27 1.43 6.02
C CYS A 70 12.99 0.89 5.38
N LYS A 71 11.84 1.43 5.77
CA LYS A 71 10.55 1.03 5.20
C LYS A 71 10.50 1.14 3.66
N ARG A 72 11.31 2.04 3.08
CA ARG A 72 11.43 2.29 1.63
C ARG A 72 12.19 1.20 0.86
N ASN A 73 13.32 0.72 1.39
CA ASN A 73 14.21 -0.23 0.70
C ASN A 73 14.10 -1.66 1.24
N ARG A 74 13.18 -1.92 2.18
CA ARG A 74 12.95 -3.25 2.72
C ARG A 74 12.42 -4.16 1.61
N PRO A 75 13.08 -5.29 1.31
CA PRO A 75 12.62 -6.21 0.27
C PRO A 75 11.23 -6.76 0.61
N SER A 76 10.44 -7.03 -0.42
CA SER A 76 9.14 -7.68 -0.25
C SER A 76 9.32 -9.06 0.39
N ARG A 77 8.31 -9.53 1.11
CA ARG A 77 8.34 -10.85 1.75
C ARG A 77 8.46 -11.99 0.74
N ASN A 78 8.12 -11.75 -0.53
CA ASN A 78 8.24 -12.71 -1.62
C ASN A 78 9.53 -12.54 -2.43
N ASP A 79 10.28 -11.46 -2.22
CA ASP A 79 11.55 -11.20 -2.90
C ASP A 79 12.67 -11.73 -2.00
N GLY A 80 12.72 -13.06 -1.85
CA GLY A 80 13.89 -13.70 -1.26
C GLY A 80 15.07 -13.52 -2.20
N LEU A 81 16.17 -12.92 -1.71
CA LEU A 81 17.46 -12.76 -2.38
C LEU A 81 17.58 -11.55 -3.35
N ALA A 82 17.92 -10.38 -2.80
CA ALA A 82 18.58 -9.31 -3.56
C ALA A 82 19.54 -8.49 -2.68
N MET A 83 20.12 -9.11 -1.64
CA MET A 83 21.11 -8.48 -0.75
C MET A 83 22.36 -9.36 -0.71
N ASN A 84 23.02 -9.52 -1.86
CA ASN A 84 24.34 -10.16 -1.94
C ASN A 84 25.20 -9.63 -3.09
N ASP A 85 25.00 -8.40 -3.57
CA ASP A 85 25.81 -7.88 -4.69
C ASP A 85 26.21 -6.41 -4.57
N THR A 86 26.69 -6.00 -3.38
CA THR A 86 27.49 -4.77 -3.23
C THR A 86 28.69 -4.97 -2.30
N ARG A 87 29.27 -6.18 -2.29
CA ARG A 87 30.65 -6.38 -1.79
C ARG A 87 31.53 -6.58 -3.02
N ILE A 88 32.61 -5.80 -3.07
CA ILE A 88 33.67 -5.75 -4.10
C ILE A 88 33.39 -4.72 -5.21
N GLN A 89 33.61 -3.45 -4.89
CA GLN A 89 34.77 -2.66 -5.36
C GLN A 89 35.05 -1.53 -4.38
#